data_AF-A0A0M3J726-F1
#
_entry.id   AF-A0A0M3J726-F1
#
_cell.length_a   1.000
_cell.length_b   1.000
_cell.length_c   1.000
_cell.angle_alpha   90.00
_cell.angle_beta   90.00
_cell.angle_gamma   90.00
#
_symmetry.space_group_name_H-M   'P 1'
#
loop_
_entity.id
_entity.type
_entity.pdbx_description
1 polymer ?
#
loop_
_entity_poly.entity_id
_entity_poly.type
_entity_poly.pdbx_seq_one_letter_code
_entity_poly.pdbx_strand_id
1 'polypeptide(L)'
;MARYLMIPYASRYEVGDSKDAAKKLFDTMMQDCAETTTGVENIPPDVREGAYCSAIKFGPQANFDFLLKLYHQQVKYQYYFYQEYHAMLAGLACTTSKENLKGLIPVVLNANTPEAAYRPLMYLTRNPIASDVMMEYIRSNAKQVLESGQIDLYLQSMTAAWQTQTRLDQFIQLCNDLERGDPQVPASVCAPHIASLRAQVSRAQRYLPDIGAF
;
A
#
# COMPACT_ATOMS: atom_id res chain seq x y z
N MET A 1 -18.90 6.62 11.10
CA MET A 1 -18.88 5.77 9.89
C MET A 1 -18.69 6.56 8.60
N ALA A 2 -19.54 7.53 8.28
CA ALA A 2 -19.45 8.27 7.00
C ALA A 2 -18.09 8.96 6.78
N ARG A 3 -17.57 9.68 7.78
CA ARG A 3 -16.24 10.32 7.75
C ARG A 3 -15.11 9.34 7.42
N TYR A 4 -15.08 8.22 8.13
CA TYR A 4 -14.12 7.12 7.91
C TYR A 4 -14.16 6.56 6.49
N LEU A 5 -15.36 6.43 5.91
CA LEU A 5 -15.52 5.88 4.55
C LEU A 5 -15.24 6.91 3.46
N MET A 6 -15.50 8.19 3.70
CA MET A 6 -15.43 9.22 2.67
C MET A 6 -14.08 9.94 2.62
N ILE A 7 -13.54 10.33 3.78
CA ILE A 7 -12.36 11.21 3.85
C ILE A 7 -11.13 10.58 3.17
N PRO A 8 -10.79 9.30 3.40
CA PRO A 8 -9.65 8.68 2.71
C PRO A 8 -9.74 8.74 1.18
N TYR A 9 -10.95 8.62 0.62
CA TYR A 9 -11.19 8.72 -0.83
C TYR A 9 -11.18 10.16 -1.31
N ALA A 10 -11.94 11.04 -0.65
CA ALA A 10 -12.02 12.46 -1.00
C ALA A 10 -10.63 13.10 -1.02
N SER A 11 -9.85 12.87 0.02
CA SER A 11 -8.48 13.33 0.14
C SER A 11 -7.55 12.75 -0.93
N ARG A 12 -7.62 11.44 -1.19
CA ARG A 12 -6.76 10.77 -2.19
C ARG A 12 -7.03 11.27 -3.60
N TYR A 13 -8.29 11.50 -3.94
CA TYR A 13 -8.76 11.90 -5.26
C TYR A 13 -9.03 13.41 -5.40
N GLU A 14 -8.58 14.21 -4.43
CA GLU A 14 -8.61 15.68 -4.49
C GLU A 14 -10.03 16.24 -4.68
N VAL A 15 -11.01 15.66 -3.99
CA VAL A 15 -12.39 16.14 -4.03
C VAL A 15 -12.50 17.39 -3.15
N GLY A 16 -12.73 18.55 -3.77
CA GLY A 16 -12.86 19.82 -3.06
C GLY A 16 -11.58 20.22 -2.30
N ASP A 17 -11.74 20.73 -1.08
CA ASP A 17 -10.66 21.15 -0.18
C ASP A 17 -10.15 20.04 0.76
N SER A 18 -10.65 18.81 0.58
CA SER A 18 -10.39 17.70 1.51
C SER A 18 -8.91 17.32 1.63
N LYS A 19 -8.09 17.53 0.58
CA LYS A 19 -6.65 17.29 0.65
C LYS A 19 -5.95 18.27 1.59
N ASP A 20 -6.32 19.55 1.52
CA ASP A 20 -5.67 20.62 2.29
C ASP A 20 -6.13 20.57 3.74
N ALA A 21 -7.43 20.32 3.97
CA ALA A 21 -7.99 20.14 5.31
C ALA A 21 -7.38 18.92 6.02
N ALA A 22 -7.28 17.78 5.32
CA ALA A 22 -6.71 16.56 5.88
C ALA A 22 -5.19 16.68 6.11
N LYS A 23 -4.45 17.30 5.18
CA LYS A 23 -3.03 17.61 5.37
C LYS A 23 -2.80 18.52 6.57
N LYS A 24 -3.63 19.55 6.75
CA LYS A 24 -3.52 20.48 7.89
C LYS A 24 -3.61 19.76 9.24
N LEU A 25 -4.49 18.76 9.38
CA LEU A 25 -4.56 17.94 10.60
C LEU A 25 -3.22 17.28 10.93
N PHE A 26 -2.52 16.76 9.92
CA PHE A 26 -1.22 16.15 10.10
C PHE A 26 -0.13 17.16 10.42
N ASP A 27 -0.10 18.28 9.70
CA ASP A 27 0.89 19.33 9.95
C ASP A 27 0.77 19.87 11.37
N THR A 28 -0.46 20.07 11.87
CA THR A 28 -0.73 20.44 13.27
C THR A 28 -0.23 19.37 14.23
N MET A 29 -0.53 18.09 13.98
CA MET A 29 -0.01 16.99 14.81
C MET A 29 1.52 16.98 14.86
N MET A 30 2.22 17.22 13.74
CA MET A 30 3.68 17.30 13.71
C MET A 30 4.21 18.47 14.55
N GLN A 31 3.55 19.62 14.50
CA GLN A 31 3.90 20.79 15.33
C GLN A 31 3.70 20.49 16.80
N ASP A 32 2.55 19.95 17.18
CA ASP A 32 2.24 19.59 18.56
C ASP A 32 3.24 18.57 19.10
N CYS A 33 3.64 17.58 18.29
CA CYS A 33 4.66 16.59 18.65
C CYS A 33 6.04 17.20 18.90
N ALA A 34 6.36 18.34 18.29
CA ALA A 34 7.63 19.03 18.51
C ALA A 34 7.64 19.80 19.84
N GLU A 35 6.47 20.16 20.36
CA GLU A 35 6.30 21.02 21.54
C GLU A 35 6.02 20.23 22.83
N THR A 36 5.75 18.93 22.74
CA THR A 36 5.41 18.10 23.90
C THR A 36 6.43 16.99 24.19
N THR A 37 6.48 16.58 25.46
CA THR A 37 7.18 15.38 25.93
C THR A 37 6.23 14.19 26.16
N THR A 38 4.92 14.40 25.99
CA THR A 38 3.85 13.40 26.14
C THR A 38 3.24 13.01 24.78
N GLY A 39 2.31 12.04 24.76
CA GLY A 39 1.63 11.65 23.52
C GLY A 39 0.72 12.76 22.97
N VAL A 40 0.67 12.89 21.64
CA VAL A 40 -0.27 13.78 20.92
C VAL A 40 -1.38 12.95 20.29
N GLU A 41 -2.64 13.28 20.56
CA GLU A 41 -3.82 12.59 20.01
C GLU A 41 -4.77 13.56 19.29
N ASN A 42 -4.23 14.46 18.48
CA ASN A 42 -5.02 15.58 17.93
C ASN A 42 -5.71 15.27 16.59
N ILE A 43 -5.47 14.08 16.02
CA ILE A 43 -6.19 13.59 14.84
C ILE A 43 -7.20 12.54 15.27
N PRO A 44 -8.51 12.77 15.05
CA PRO A 44 -9.54 11.77 15.31
C PRO A 44 -9.26 10.46 14.57
N PRO A 45 -9.38 9.28 15.22
CA PRO A 45 -9.04 7.99 14.60
C PRO A 45 -9.74 7.73 13.27
N ASP A 46 -10.97 8.22 13.11
CA ASP A 46 -11.79 8.04 11.92
C ASP A 46 -11.30 8.82 10.70
N VAL A 47 -10.35 9.75 10.86
CA VAL A 47 -9.79 10.55 9.75
C VAL A 47 -8.29 10.36 9.54
N ARG A 48 -7.60 9.59 10.42
CA ARG A 48 -6.15 9.39 10.38
C ARG A 48 -5.65 8.86 9.04
N GLU A 49 -6.32 7.86 8.46
CA GLU A 49 -5.93 7.31 7.15
C GLU A 49 -5.92 8.40 6.06
N GLY A 50 -6.94 9.25 6.00
CA GLY A 50 -7.02 10.34 5.03
C GLY A 50 -6.03 11.47 5.31
N ALA A 51 -5.83 11.83 6.59
CA ALA A 51 -4.86 12.84 7.01
C ALA A 51 -3.43 12.41 6.67
N TYR A 52 -3.05 11.19 7.04
CA TYR A 52 -1.74 10.62 6.72
C TYR A 52 -1.55 10.51 5.22
N CYS A 53 -2.50 9.93 4.49
CA CYS A 53 -2.40 9.81 3.03
C CYS A 53 -2.22 11.18 2.35
N SER A 54 -2.97 12.21 2.77
CA SER A 54 -2.84 13.57 2.21
C SER A 54 -1.48 14.18 2.50
N ALA A 55 -1.03 14.08 3.76
CA ALA A 55 0.23 14.66 4.17
C ALA A 55 1.44 14.01 3.51
N ILE A 56 1.35 12.70 3.24
CA ILE A 56 2.40 11.96 2.53
C ILE A 56 2.36 12.24 1.02
N LYS A 57 1.17 12.28 0.42
CA LYS A 57 1.02 12.47 -1.04
C LYS A 57 1.34 13.91 -1.49
N PHE A 58 0.95 14.90 -0.68
CA PHE A 58 0.98 16.32 -1.04
C PHE A 58 1.92 17.16 -0.16
N GLY A 59 2.55 16.56 0.84
CA GLY A 59 3.53 17.23 1.70
C GLY A 59 4.98 16.99 1.28
N PRO A 60 5.94 17.58 2.01
CA PRO A 60 7.36 17.35 1.79
C PRO A 60 7.78 15.94 2.25
N GLN A 61 8.95 15.47 1.81
CA GLN A 61 9.56 14.21 2.24
C GLN A 61 9.63 14.07 3.77
N ALA A 62 9.85 15.17 4.49
CA ALA A 62 9.88 15.19 5.95
C ALA A 62 8.61 14.61 6.60
N ASN A 63 7.44 14.73 5.94
CA ASN A 63 6.20 14.14 6.42
C ASN A 63 6.25 12.60 6.36
N PHE A 64 6.83 12.03 5.30
CA PHE A 64 7.05 10.60 5.15
C PHE A 64 8.01 10.08 6.21
N ASP A 65 9.16 10.73 6.35
CA ASP A 65 10.19 10.34 7.31
C ASP A 65 9.64 10.40 8.75
N PHE A 66 8.88 11.43 9.07
CA PHE A 66 8.22 11.58 10.36
C PHE A 66 7.22 10.45 10.63
N LEU A 67 6.30 10.17 9.70
CA LEU A 67 5.28 9.14 9.89
C LEU A 67 5.90 7.74 9.98
N LEU A 68 6.94 7.45 9.18
CA LEU A 68 7.66 6.19 9.22
C LEU A 68 8.41 6.02 10.56
N LYS A 69 9.05 7.09 11.05
CA LYS A 69 9.67 7.10 12.38
C LYS A 69 8.65 6.82 13.48
N LEU A 70 7.48 7.47 13.42
CA LEU A 70 6.41 7.28 14.38
C LEU A 70 5.89 5.84 14.35
N TYR A 71 5.66 5.27 13.17
CA TYR A 71 5.29 3.86 13.00
C TYR A 71 6.29 2.93 13.70
N HIS A 72 7.59 3.09 13.44
CA HIS A 72 8.62 2.24 14.06
C HIS A 72 8.67 2.41 15.58
N GLN A 73 8.48 3.62 16.10
CA GLN A 73 8.39 3.85 17.54
C GLN A 73 7.19 3.13 18.15
N GLN A 74 6.01 3.23 17.54
CA GLN A 74 4.84 2.58 18.10
C GLN A 74 4.94 1.05 18.02
N VAL A 75 5.42 0.48 16.92
CA VAL A 75 5.68 -0.98 16.83
C VAL A 75 6.63 -1.46 17.94
N LYS A 76 7.65 -0.65 18.28
CA LYS A 76 8.62 -0.99 19.33
C LYS A 76 8.07 -0.86 20.75
N TYR A 77 7.23 0.14 21.02
CA TYR A 77 6.87 0.53 22.39
C TYR A 77 5.38 0.38 22.75
N GLN A 78 4.48 0.23 21.77
CA GLN A 78 3.02 0.29 21.94
C GLN A 78 2.29 -0.83 21.19
N TYR A 79 2.83 -2.06 21.25
CA TYR A 79 2.52 -3.21 20.40
C TYR A 79 1.03 -3.51 20.13
N TYR A 80 0.10 -3.12 21.01
CA TYR A 80 -1.33 -3.46 20.89
C TYR A 80 -2.21 -2.44 20.14
N PHE A 81 -1.64 -1.34 19.63
CA PHE A 81 -2.44 -0.28 18.98
C PHE A 81 -2.57 -0.46 17.46
N TYR A 82 -3.09 -1.62 17.04
CA TYR A 82 -3.12 -2.06 15.65
C TYR A 82 -3.84 -1.13 14.67
N GLN A 83 -4.94 -0.51 15.12
CA GLN A 83 -5.71 0.43 14.29
C GLN A 83 -4.87 1.61 13.81
N GLU A 84 -3.91 2.04 14.64
CA GLU A 84 -3.01 3.12 14.30
C GLU A 84 -1.94 2.69 13.31
N TYR A 85 -1.37 1.49 13.49
CA TYR A 85 -0.43 0.92 12.52
C TYR A 85 -1.04 0.83 11.12
N HIS A 86 -2.32 0.43 11.06
CA HIS A 86 -3.07 0.34 9.82
C HIS A 86 -3.18 1.71 9.15
N ALA A 87 -3.60 2.72 9.90
CA ALA A 87 -3.70 4.07 9.38
C ALA A 87 -2.35 4.58 8.88
N MET A 88 -1.27 4.36 9.66
CA MET A 88 0.09 4.78 9.29
C MET A 88 0.59 4.11 8.03
N LEU A 89 0.52 2.78 7.93
CA LEU A 89 0.96 2.06 6.73
C LEU A 89 0.10 2.43 5.50
N ALA A 90 -1.21 2.60 5.69
CA ALA A 90 -2.10 3.07 4.62
C ALA A 90 -1.76 4.49 4.15
N GLY A 91 -1.37 5.37 5.07
CA GLY A 91 -0.90 6.72 4.77
C GLY A 91 0.45 6.74 4.06
N LEU A 92 1.44 6.01 4.58
CA LEU A 92 2.76 5.85 3.96
C LEU A 92 2.67 5.31 2.54
N ALA A 93 1.75 4.36 2.29
CA ALA A 93 1.50 3.82 0.97
C ALA A 93 1.00 4.86 -0.06
N CYS A 94 0.57 6.06 0.36
CA CYS A 94 0.17 7.14 -0.56
C CYS A 94 1.34 7.96 -1.13
N THR A 95 2.58 7.66 -0.75
CA THR A 95 3.77 8.36 -1.28
C THR A 95 3.87 8.29 -2.80
N THR A 96 4.30 9.39 -3.42
CA THR A 96 4.55 9.46 -4.87
C THR A 96 5.99 9.10 -5.23
N SER A 97 6.87 8.92 -4.23
CA SER A 97 8.26 8.50 -4.42
C SER A 97 8.37 6.99 -4.58
N LYS A 98 8.93 6.55 -5.71
CA LYS A 98 9.27 5.14 -5.97
C LYS A 98 10.25 4.58 -4.95
N GLU A 99 11.22 5.38 -4.51
CA GLU A 99 12.21 4.97 -3.51
C GLU A 99 11.55 4.73 -2.15
N ASN A 100 10.67 5.63 -1.72
CA ASN A 100 9.89 5.46 -0.49
C ASN A 100 9.01 4.21 -0.55
N LEU A 101 8.33 3.96 -1.67
CA LEU A 101 7.55 2.72 -1.85
C LEU A 101 8.43 1.48 -1.79
N LYS A 102 9.59 1.50 -2.45
CA LYS A 102 10.53 0.38 -2.45
C LYS A 102 11.03 0.09 -1.03
N GLY A 103 11.33 1.13 -0.24
CA GLY A 103 11.69 1.02 1.17
C GLY A 103 10.52 0.57 2.07
N LEU A 104 9.27 0.88 1.68
CA LEU A 104 8.08 0.49 2.42
C LEU A 104 7.70 -0.98 2.23
N ILE A 105 8.00 -1.59 1.08
CA ILE A 105 7.70 -3.02 0.79
C ILE A 105 8.17 -3.97 1.92
N PRO A 106 9.43 -3.96 2.36
CA PRO A 106 9.86 -4.84 3.46
C PRO A 106 9.17 -4.52 4.79
N VAL A 107 8.78 -3.26 5.01
CA VAL A 107 8.05 -2.87 6.22
C VAL A 107 6.66 -3.48 6.24
N VAL A 108 5.93 -3.43 5.12
CA VAL A 108 4.57 -4.02 5.03
C VAL A 108 4.59 -5.54 4.96
N LEU A 109 5.64 -6.15 4.38
CA LEU A 109 5.83 -7.60 4.36
C LEU A 109 5.98 -8.20 5.77
N ASN A 110 6.66 -7.46 6.65
CA ASN A 110 6.96 -7.89 8.03
C ASN A 110 6.02 -7.27 9.07
N ALA A 111 4.99 -6.54 8.64
CA ALA A 111 4.04 -5.95 9.56
C ALA A 111 3.23 -7.06 10.27
N ASN A 112 3.03 -6.92 11.59
CA ASN A 112 2.29 -7.90 12.38
C ASN A 112 0.83 -7.99 11.95
N THR A 113 0.35 -9.17 11.56
CA THR A 113 -1.03 -9.44 11.14
C THR A 113 -1.79 -10.23 12.21
N PRO A 114 -2.31 -9.59 13.28
CA PRO A 114 -3.00 -10.30 14.37
C PRO A 114 -4.33 -10.91 13.92
N GLU A 115 -4.92 -10.39 12.85
CA GLU A 115 -6.21 -10.82 12.31
C GLU A 115 -6.14 -10.92 10.79
N ALA A 116 -6.87 -11.88 10.20
CA ALA A 116 -6.90 -12.09 8.75
C ALA A 116 -7.41 -10.87 7.95
N ALA A 117 -8.21 -10.00 8.60
CA ALA A 117 -8.66 -8.75 8.00
C ALA A 117 -7.52 -7.74 7.80
N TYR A 118 -6.42 -7.86 8.55
CA TYR A 118 -5.28 -6.98 8.37
C TYR A 118 -4.35 -7.48 7.26
N ARG A 119 -4.40 -6.78 6.12
CA ARG A 119 -3.63 -7.13 4.92
C ARG A 119 -2.78 -5.93 4.48
N PRO A 120 -1.65 -5.61 5.15
CA PRO A 120 -0.84 -4.41 4.90
C PRO A 120 -0.44 -4.20 3.42
N LEU A 121 -0.10 -5.29 2.72
CA LEU A 121 0.22 -5.27 1.30
C LEU A 121 -0.92 -4.71 0.43
N MET A 122 -2.18 -4.88 0.84
CA MET A 122 -3.34 -4.34 0.11
C MET A 122 -3.36 -2.82 0.11
N TYR A 123 -2.68 -2.14 1.04
CA TYR A 123 -2.60 -0.68 0.99
C TYR A 123 -1.84 -0.18 -0.24
N LEU A 124 -0.84 -0.95 -0.70
CA LEU A 124 -0.08 -0.63 -1.90
C LEU A 124 -0.95 -0.65 -3.16
N THR A 125 -2.02 -1.45 -3.20
CA THR A 125 -2.94 -1.54 -4.37
C THR A 125 -3.64 -0.21 -4.69
N ARG A 126 -3.71 0.69 -3.71
CA ARG A 126 -4.34 2.01 -3.84
C ARG A 126 -3.40 3.06 -4.42
N ASN A 127 -2.13 2.70 -4.61
CA ASN A 127 -1.11 3.57 -5.18
C ASN A 127 -0.84 3.17 -6.65
N PRO A 128 -1.02 4.08 -7.62
CA PRO A 128 -0.93 3.75 -9.04
C PRO A 128 0.47 3.30 -9.49
N ILE A 129 1.54 3.70 -8.78
CA ILE A 129 2.92 3.32 -9.15
C ILE A 129 3.42 2.10 -8.36
N ALA A 130 2.72 1.67 -7.31
CA ALA A 130 3.23 0.62 -6.43
C ALA A 130 3.31 -0.75 -7.10
N SER A 131 2.39 -1.05 -8.03
CA SER A 131 2.43 -2.31 -8.77
C SER A 131 3.73 -2.51 -9.54
N ASP A 132 4.22 -1.48 -10.23
CA ASP A 132 5.50 -1.53 -10.95
C ASP A 132 6.67 -1.64 -9.97
N VAL A 133 6.64 -0.89 -8.87
CA VAL A 133 7.68 -0.96 -7.84
C VAL A 133 7.73 -2.36 -7.19
N MET A 134 6.59 -3.01 -6.97
CA MET A 134 6.51 -4.38 -6.47
C MET A 134 7.09 -5.38 -7.48
N MET A 135 6.75 -5.25 -8.77
CA MET A 135 7.32 -6.10 -9.82
C MET A 135 8.85 -5.96 -9.91
N GLU A 136 9.37 -4.74 -9.82
CA GLU A 136 10.81 -4.48 -9.77
C GLU A 136 11.44 -5.07 -8.50
N TYR A 137 10.78 -4.92 -7.34
CA TYR A 137 11.31 -5.36 -6.06
C TYR A 137 11.46 -6.88 -5.99
N ILE A 138 10.44 -7.66 -6.38
CA ILE A 138 10.49 -9.12 -6.30
C ILE A 138 11.56 -9.72 -7.21
N ARG A 139 11.87 -9.09 -8.36
CA ARG A 139 12.95 -9.54 -9.26
C ARG A 139 14.33 -9.51 -8.59
N SER A 140 14.57 -8.54 -7.71
CA SER A 140 15.85 -8.42 -7.00
C SER A 140 15.83 -8.97 -5.58
N ASN A 141 14.64 -9.30 -5.03
CA ASN A 141 14.46 -9.67 -3.63
C ASN A 141 13.52 -10.88 -3.47
N ALA A 142 13.49 -11.78 -4.46
CA ALA A 142 12.58 -12.94 -4.48
C ALA A 142 12.60 -13.73 -3.17
N LYS A 143 13.81 -14.07 -2.70
CA LYS A 143 14.03 -14.79 -1.43
C LYS A 143 13.32 -14.11 -0.25
N GLN A 144 13.47 -12.78 -0.11
CA GLN A 144 12.85 -12.04 0.99
C GLN A 144 11.32 -12.08 0.93
N VAL A 145 10.74 -12.01 -0.28
CA VAL A 145 9.28 -12.09 -0.46
C VAL A 145 8.76 -13.51 -0.18
N LEU A 146 9.51 -14.54 -0.57
CA LEU A 146 9.15 -15.94 -0.35
C LEU A 146 9.24 -16.31 1.14
N GLU A 147 10.34 -15.95 1.79
CA GLU A 147 10.59 -16.22 3.21
C GLU A 147 9.65 -15.46 4.14
N SER A 148 9.00 -14.38 3.67
CA SER A 148 8.00 -13.66 4.46
C SER A 148 6.70 -14.46 4.66
N GLY A 149 6.50 -15.56 3.93
CA GLY A 149 5.25 -16.32 3.95
C GLY A 149 4.03 -15.58 3.37
N GLN A 150 4.24 -14.43 2.71
CA GLN A 150 3.16 -13.58 2.17
C GLN A 150 3.13 -13.52 0.64
N ILE A 151 3.76 -14.48 -0.05
CA ILE A 151 3.89 -14.47 -1.52
C ILE A 151 2.54 -14.36 -2.22
N ASP A 152 1.50 -15.07 -1.75
CA ASP A 152 0.17 -14.99 -2.35
C ASP A 152 -0.44 -13.60 -2.27
N LEU A 153 -0.36 -12.97 -1.10
CA LEU A 153 -0.86 -11.62 -0.90
C LEU A 153 -0.03 -10.60 -1.69
N TYR A 154 1.28 -10.84 -1.82
CA TYR A 154 2.18 -10.00 -2.58
C TYR A 154 1.81 -10.01 -4.06
N LEU A 155 1.69 -11.19 -4.67
CA LEU A 155 1.32 -11.34 -6.08
C LEU A 155 -0.09 -10.83 -6.35
N GLN A 156 -1.04 -11.09 -5.43
CA GLN A 156 -2.39 -10.54 -5.50
C GLN A 156 -2.38 -9.00 -5.50
N SER A 157 -1.60 -8.39 -4.60
CA SER A 157 -1.54 -6.93 -4.47
C SER A 157 -0.85 -6.28 -5.67
N MET A 158 0.26 -6.89 -6.13
CA MET A 158 1.01 -6.42 -7.30
C MET A 158 0.15 -6.43 -8.57
N THR A 159 -0.68 -7.45 -8.76
CA THR A 159 -1.49 -7.62 -9.99
C THR A 159 -2.90 -7.04 -9.90
N ALA A 160 -3.29 -6.44 -8.76
CA ALA A 160 -4.68 -6.07 -8.45
C ALA A 160 -5.36 -5.13 -9.45
N ALA A 161 -4.59 -4.29 -10.14
CA ALA A 161 -5.10 -3.33 -11.13
C ALA A 161 -4.71 -3.69 -12.58
N TRP A 162 -4.12 -4.87 -12.80
CA TRP A 162 -3.65 -5.26 -14.14
C TRP A 162 -4.78 -5.83 -14.98
N GLN A 163 -4.97 -5.24 -16.16
CA GLN A 163 -6.14 -5.49 -17.00
C GLN A 163 -5.81 -5.65 -18.48
N THR A 164 -4.52 -5.68 -18.85
CA THR A 164 -4.08 -5.77 -20.26
C THR A 164 -3.35 -7.08 -20.54
N GLN A 165 -3.39 -7.53 -21.80
CA GLN A 165 -2.64 -8.71 -22.23
C GLN A 165 -1.14 -8.54 -21.98
N THR A 166 -0.59 -7.36 -22.25
CA THR A 166 0.82 -7.04 -21.97
C THR A 166 1.19 -7.25 -20.50
N ARG A 167 0.32 -6.86 -19.55
CA ARG A 167 0.55 -7.10 -18.12
C ARG A 167 0.47 -8.58 -17.75
N LEU A 168 -0.44 -9.33 -18.37
CA LEU A 168 -0.52 -10.79 -18.20
C LEU A 168 0.76 -11.47 -18.70
N ASP A 169 1.26 -11.08 -19.87
CA ASP A 169 2.49 -11.63 -20.44
C ASP A 169 3.70 -11.31 -19.56
N GLN A 170 3.78 -10.08 -19.03
CA GLN A 170 4.81 -9.68 -18.05
C GLN A 170 4.75 -10.53 -16.78
N PHE A 171 3.55 -10.84 -16.29
CA PHE A 171 3.37 -11.67 -15.10
C PHE A 171 3.81 -13.13 -15.33
N ILE A 172 3.42 -13.70 -16.47
CA ILE A 172 3.84 -15.06 -16.86
C ILE A 172 5.37 -15.12 -16.97
N GLN A 173 5.99 -14.12 -17.58
CA GLN A 173 7.45 -14.06 -17.67
C GLN A 173 8.10 -13.98 -16.29
N LEU A 174 7.59 -13.14 -15.40
CA LEU A 174 8.07 -13.06 -14.01
C LEU A 174 8.00 -14.42 -13.32
N CYS A 175 6.88 -15.15 -13.46
CA CYS A 175 6.73 -16.48 -12.87
C CYS A 175 7.74 -17.49 -13.42
N ASN A 176 7.95 -17.50 -14.74
CA ASN A 176 8.97 -18.34 -15.37
C ASN A 176 10.40 -17.99 -14.89
N ASP A 177 10.66 -16.72 -14.58
CA ASP A 177 11.95 -16.28 -14.05
C ASP A 177 12.15 -16.72 -12.59
N LEU A 178 11.10 -16.61 -11.77
CA LEU A 178 11.13 -17.04 -10.36
C LEU A 178 11.31 -18.56 -10.24
N GLU A 179 10.57 -19.35 -11.02
CA GLU A 179 10.66 -20.82 -11.01
C GLU A 179 12.03 -21.34 -11.49
N ARG A 180 12.68 -20.62 -12.43
CA ARG A 180 14.04 -20.95 -12.87
C ARG A 180 15.11 -20.50 -11.90
N GLY A 181 14.88 -19.39 -11.21
CA GLY A 181 15.86 -18.75 -10.33
C GLY A 181 15.98 -19.40 -8.95
N ASP A 182 14.92 -20.03 -8.45
CA ASP A 182 14.92 -20.70 -7.15
C ASP A 182 14.07 -21.98 -7.17
N PRO A 183 14.67 -23.19 -7.02
CA PRO A 183 13.95 -24.46 -6.98
C PRO A 183 12.92 -24.55 -5.85
N GLN A 184 13.00 -23.69 -4.83
CA GLN A 184 12.06 -23.64 -3.72
C GLN A 184 10.78 -22.89 -4.04
N VAL A 185 10.71 -22.14 -5.15
CA VAL A 185 9.45 -21.55 -5.62
C VAL A 185 8.60 -22.66 -6.21
N PRO A 186 7.50 -23.07 -5.56
CA PRO A 186 6.63 -24.09 -6.12
C PRO A 186 6.02 -23.54 -7.42
N ALA A 187 6.10 -24.31 -8.51
CA ALA A 187 5.45 -23.97 -9.79
C ALA A 187 3.93 -23.71 -9.64
N SER A 188 3.33 -24.16 -8.53
CA SER A 188 1.94 -23.92 -8.19
C SER A 188 1.64 -22.52 -7.64
N VAL A 189 2.64 -21.76 -7.15
CA VAL A 189 2.38 -20.44 -6.53
C VAL A 189 1.79 -19.47 -7.54
N CYS A 190 2.31 -19.44 -8.77
CA CYS A 190 1.87 -18.50 -9.78
C CYS A 190 0.55 -18.87 -10.47
N ALA A 191 0.22 -20.16 -10.56
CA ALA A 191 -0.90 -20.63 -11.38
C ALA A 191 -2.28 -20.00 -11.01
N PRO A 192 -2.67 -19.88 -9.72
CA PRO A 192 -3.92 -19.21 -9.35
C PRO A 192 -3.93 -17.73 -9.74
N HIS A 193 -2.80 -17.04 -9.60
CA HIS A 193 -2.68 -15.61 -9.93
C HIS A 193 -2.72 -15.38 -11.45
N ILE A 194 -2.10 -16.26 -12.25
CA ILE A 194 -2.21 -16.24 -13.71
C ILE A 194 -3.67 -16.42 -14.15
N ALA A 195 -4.39 -17.38 -13.57
CA ALA A 195 -5.79 -17.62 -13.88
C ALA A 195 -6.67 -16.40 -13.52
N SER A 196 -6.47 -15.82 -12.33
CA SER A 196 -7.15 -14.61 -11.88
C SER A 196 -6.89 -13.42 -12.81
N LEU A 197 -5.63 -13.18 -13.16
CA LEU A 197 -5.25 -12.07 -14.04
C LEU A 197 -5.81 -12.25 -15.46
N ARG A 198 -5.82 -13.47 -15.99
CA ARG A 198 -6.46 -13.77 -17.29
C ARG A 198 -7.95 -13.43 -17.28
N ALA A 199 -8.66 -13.75 -16.19
CA ALA A 199 -10.07 -13.39 -16.03
C ALA A 199 -10.27 -11.86 -15.96
N GLN A 200 -9.37 -11.14 -15.28
CA GLN A 200 -9.39 -9.67 -15.23
C GLN A 200 -9.19 -9.05 -16.61
N VAL A 201 -8.21 -9.52 -17.40
CA VAL A 201 -7.97 -9.07 -18.78
C VAL A 201 -9.19 -9.29 -19.66
N SER A 202 -9.79 -10.49 -19.61
CA SER A 202 -10.99 -10.81 -20.38
C SER A 202 -12.17 -9.91 -20.02
N ARG A 203 -12.39 -9.66 -18.72
CA ARG A 203 -13.43 -8.73 -18.25
C ARG A 203 -13.18 -7.31 -18.75
N ALA A 204 -11.95 -6.84 -18.66
CA ALA A 204 -11.58 -5.49 -19.09
C ALA A 204 -11.81 -5.29 -20.60
N GLN A 205 -11.39 -6.25 -21.43
CA GLN A 205 -11.63 -6.24 -22.87
C GLN A 205 -13.12 -6.20 -23.22
N ARG A 206 -13.95 -6.86 -22.43
CA ARG A 206 -15.40 -6.92 -22.66
C ARG A 206 -16.15 -5.65 -22.25
N TYR A 207 -15.77 -5.02 -21.15
CA TYR A 207 -16.61 -3.98 -20.52
C TYR A 207 -15.98 -2.58 -20.44
N LEU A 208 -14.64 -2.43 -20.54
CA LEU A 208 -14.03 -1.10 -20.54
C LEU A 208 -14.49 -0.20 -21.70
N PRO A 209 -14.69 -0.70 -22.94
CA PRO A 209 -15.20 0.12 -24.02
C PRO A 209 -16.55 0.78 -23.70
N ASP A 210 -17.43 0.07 -23.00
CA ASP A 210 -18.76 0.58 -22.62
C ASP A 210 -18.66 1.63 -21.52
N ILE A 211 -17.74 1.45 -20.54
CA ILE A 211 -17.54 2.40 -19.45
C ILE A 211 -17.02 3.74 -19.97
N GLY A 212 -16.12 3.73 -20.97
CA GLY A 212 -15.57 4.96 -21.56
C GLY A 212 -16.56 5.75 -22.43
N ALA A 213 -17.76 5.20 -22.68
CA ALA A 213 -18.81 5.83 -23.48
C ALA A 213 -19.86 6.58 -22.63
N PHE A 214 -19.79 6.51 -21.30
CA PHE A 214 -20.62 7.27 -20.36
C PHE A 214 -19.93 8.57 -19.91
#